data_AF-A0A6N8XN51-F1
#
_entry.id   AF-A0A6N8XN51-F1
#
_cell.length_a   1.000
_cell.length_b   1.000
_cell.length_c   1.000
_cell.angle_alpha   90.00
_cell.angle_beta   90.00
_cell.angle_gamma   90.00
#
_symmetry.space_group_name_H-M   'P 1'
#
loop_
_entity.id
_entity.type
_entity.pdbx_description
1 polymer ?
#
loop_
_entity_poly.entity_id
_entity_poly.type
_entity_poly.pdbx_seq_one_letter_code
_entity_poly.pdbx_strand_id
1 'polypeptide(L)'
;MRVSSCAAVWAVALAEMRSARRQVRTWGFGLLAVGVSFLFFVGSGVQHAQDSRMSPVSEFPAPRFVISIVGMPLLLVFLFGLIFLAFDVRGRDQRERMVEVLDTRPVSNVELLLGRLLGLVVTACIPALLLVFLVQTFGTVGGAVGAPTEPVQPASLATFLFVDALPMFLVWGAVVILLAVLLRNRLLVAVSAFGVLGIWVLWSQSQPLYLAHLAGPTQYGNLVSDLLPRVADAATALHRLTLVVLALGVVFAAAALHPRLDSRRRSPRFAVSAALVGAGAAAMTGLFLHAREGVEARDHWLAVHEAAVAKGGADIEHIAGTVHVAPGRQLTIDVSMRLGARPRSREDRELVMSFNPGMAVESLKIGGASTPFLH
;
A
#
# COMPACT_ATOMS: atom_id res chain seq x y z
N MET A 1 18.40 -36.59 14.79
CA MET A 1 17.39 -36.27 13.76
C MET A 1 17.56 -34.81 13.33
N ARG A 2 17.82 -34.52 12.05
CA ARG A 2 17.76 -33.14 11.54
C ARG A 2 16.30 -32.73 11.44
N VAL A 3 15.88 -31.77 12.25
CA VAL A 3 14.59 -31.08 12.06
C VAL A 3 14.61 -30.43 10.68
N SER A 4 13.52 -30.52 9.91
CA SER A 4 13.44 -29.84 8.62
C SER A 4 13.58 -28.33 8.80
N SER A 5 14.22 -27.64 7.88
CA SER A 5 14.47 -26.19 7.99
C SER A 5 13.18 -25.39 8.23
N CYS A 6 12.06 -25.79 7.61
CA CYS A 6 10.75 -25.18 7.86
C CYS A 6 10.26 -25.36 9.30
N ALA A 7 10.42 -26.57 9.88
CA ALA A 7 10.01 -26.81 11.26
C ALA A 7 10.88 -26.04 12.26
N ALA A 8 12.18 -25.87 11.96
CA ALA A 8 13.07 -25.04 12.78
C ALA A 8 12.64 -23.55 12.75
N VAL A 9 12.39 -22.99 11.56
CA VAL A 9 11.88 -21.62 11.39
C VAL A 9 10.57 -21.43 12.15
N TRP A 10 9.63 -22.37 12.01
CA TRP A 10 8.33 -22.28 12.67
C TRP A 10 8.43 -22.37 14.20
N ALA A 11 9.29 -23.25 14.72
CA ALA A 11 9.52 -23.35 16.16
C ALA A 11 10.08 -22.05 16.74
N VAL A 12 11.03 -21.40 16.03
CA VAL A 12 11.55 -20.09 16.43
C VAL A 12 10.46 -19.02 16.35
N ALA A 13 9.64 -19.01 15.30
CA ALA A 13 8.54 -18.06 15.15
C ALA A 13 7.53 -18.18 16.30
N LEU A 14 7.10 -19.39 16.65
CA LEU A 14 6.19 -19.62 17.78
C LEU A 14 6.78 -19.19 19.13
N ALA A 15 8.08 -19.42 19.33
CA ALA A 15 8.78 -18.98 20.52
C ALA A 15 8.82 -17.45 20.60
N GLU A 16 9.14 -16.77 19.50
CA GLU A 16 9.14 -15.31 19.42
C GLU A 16 7.74 -14.74 19.64
N MET A 17 6.71 -15.30 19.00
CA MET A 17 5.31 -14.90 19.23
C MET A 17 4.89 -15.06 20.68
N ARG A 18 5.33 -16.12 21.36
CA ARG A 18 5.02 -16.33 22.78
C ARG A 18 5.73 -15.31 23.65
N SER A 19 7.00 -15.01 23.36
CA SER A 19 7.77 -13.99 24.07
C SER A 19 7.18 -12.59 23.88
N ALA A 20 6.90 -12.21 22.63
CA ALA A 20 6.33 -10.92 22.27
C ALA A 20 4.95 -10.71 22.93
N ARG A 21 4.07 -11.72 22.90
CA ARG A 21 2.73 -11.64 23.54
C ARG A 21 2.75 -11.59 25.07
N ARG A 22 3.84 -11.98 25.72
CA ARG A 22 3.96 -11.87 27.19
C ARG A 22 4.38 -10.49 27.66
N GLN A 23 4.86 -9.63 26.75
CA GLN A 23 5.33 -8.30 27.10
C GLN A 23 4.16 -7.32 27.12
N VAL A 24 3.98 -6.65 28.28
CA VAL A 24 3.00 -5.57 28.45
C VAL A 24 3.19 -4.49 27.39
N ARG A 25 4.43 -4.18 27.02
CA ARG A 25 4.79 -3.22 25.97
C ARG A 25 4.11 -3.53 24.63
N THR A 26 4.06 -4.79 24.22
CA THR A 26 3.45 -5.22 22.96
C THR A 26 1.97 -4.87 22.93
N TRP A 27 1.25 -5.15 24.01
CA TRP A 27 -0.17 -4.83 24.12
C TRP A 27 -0.43 -3.35 24.34
N GLY A 28 0.43 -2.66 25.10
CA GLY A 28 0.35 -1.20 25.25
C GLY A 28 0.43 -0.48 23.90
N PHE A 29 1.42 -0.82 23.07
CA PHE A 29 1.52 -0.27 21.72
C PHE A 29 0.42 -0.77 20.79
N GLY A 30 0.04 -2.05 20.87
CA GLY A 30 -1.04 -2.61 20.06
C GLY A 30 -2.37 -1.90 20.32
N LEU A 31 -2.73 -1.69 21.58
CA LEU A 31 -3.94 -0.98 21.98
C LEU A 31 -3.88 0.51 21.61
N LEU A 32 -2.72 1.16 21.79
CA LEU A 32 -2.54 2.54 21.37
C LEU A 32 -2.67 2.68 19.85
N ALA A 33 -2.07 1.76 19.09
CA ALA A 33 -2.15 1.75 17.63
C ALA A 33 -3.59 1.56 17.16
N VAL A 34 -4.30 0.58 17.72
CA VAL A 34 -5.72 0.34 17.44
C VAL A 34 -6.58 1.53 17.85
N GLY A 35 -6.37 2.10 19.04
CA GLY A 35 -7.14 3.21 19.56
C GLY A 35 -6.99 4.47 18.72
N VAL A 36 -5.76 4.89 18.41
CA VAL A 36 -5.50 6.05 17.55
C VAL A 36 -6.10 5.84 16.16
N SER A 37 -5.90 4.65 15.59
CA SER A 37 -6.44 4.28 14.28
C SER A 37 -7.98 4.30 14.24
N PHE A 38 -8.61 3.76 15.27
CA PHE A 38 -10.06 3.71 15.39
C PHE A 38 -10.65 5.12 15.60
N LEU A 39 -10.03 5.95 16.43
CA LEU A 39 -10.43 7.35 16.59
C LEU A 39 -10.31 8.13 15.28
N PHE A 40 -9.27 7.86 14.48
CA PHE A 40 -9.12 8.45 13.16
C PHE A 40 -10.25 8.05 12.22
N PHE A 41 -10.66 6.78 12.23
CA PHE A 41 -11.81 6.29 11.49
C PHE A 41 -13.11 6.99 11.92
N VAL A 42 -13.41 7.04 13.22
CA VAL A 42 -14.60 7.73 13.73
C VAL A 42 -14.58 9.22 13.36
N GLY A 43 -13.44 9.88 13.53
CA GLY A 43 -13.25 11.28 13.17
C GLY A 43 -13.50 11.55 11.70
N SER A 44 -13.01 10.68 10.81
CA SER A 44 -13.24 10.81 9.37
C SER A 44 -14.72 10.72 8.98
N GLY A 45 -15.51 9.90 9.67
CA GLY A 45 -16.95 9.82 9.42
C GLY A 45 -17.73 11.03 9.93
N VAL A 46 -17.36 11.55 11.10
CA VAL A 46 -17.91 12.82 11.59
C VAL A 46 -17.60 13.97 10.63
N GLN A 47 -16.36 14.05 10.17
CA GLN A 47 -15.93 15.09 9.23
C GLN A 47 -16.68 14.98 7.89
N HIS A 48 -16.78 13.78 7.32
CA HIS A 48 -17.58 13.56 6.11
C HIS A 48 -19.05 13.99 6.29
N ALA A 49 -19.66 13.66 7.44
CA ALA A 49 -21.06 14.04 7.70
C ALA A 49 -21.26 15.54 7.92
N GLN A 50 -20.24 16.27 8.40
CA GLN A 50 -20.27 17.72 8.52
C GLN A 50 -20.09 18.39 7.16
N ASP A 51 -19.11 17.95 6.38
CA ASP A 51 -18.75 18.55 5.09
C ASP A 51 -19.82 18.30 4.03
N SER A 52 -20.40 17.09 4.00
CA SER A 52 -21.49 16.73 3.07
C SER A 52 -22.78 17.52 3.30
N ARG A 53 -22.95 18.18 4.46
CA ARG A 53 -24.07 19.12 4.69
C ARG A 53 -23.83 20.48 4.04
N MET A 54 -22.57 20.87 3.85
CA MET A 54 -22.17 22.16 3.32
C MET A 54 -21.98 22.12 1.80
N SER A 55 -21.47 21.01 1.27
CA SER A 55 -21.25 20.81 -0.16
C SER A 55 -21.52 19.35 -0.56
N PRO A 56 -22.23 19.09 -1.68
CA PRO A 56 -22.33 17.75 -2.26
C PRO A 56 -20.99 17.21 -2.78
N VAL A 57 -20.02 18.08 -2.99
CA VAL A 57 -18.63 17.74 -3.34
C VAL A 57 -17.79 17.98 -2.09
N SER A 58 -17.74 17.00 -1.19
CA SER A 58 -16.84 17.04 -0.03
C SER A 58 -15.48 16.43 -0.40
N GLU A 59 -14.40 17.05 0.09
CA GLU A 59 -13.03 16.55 -0.13
C GLU A 59 -12.75 15.26 0.65
N PHE A 60 -13.56 14.96 1.69
CA PHE A 60 -13.41 13.78 2.52
C PHE A 60 -14.26 12.61 1.99
N PRO A 61 -13.65 11.47 1.65
CA PRO A 61 -14.38 10.31 1.15
C PRO A 61 -15.32 9.78 2.23
N ALA A 62 -16.43 9.20 1.79
CA ALA A 62 -17.34 8.50 2.68
C ALA A 62 -16.59 7.46 3.53
N PRO A 63 -17.03 7.20 4.78
CA PRO A 63 -16.42 6.20 5.66
C PRO A 63 -16.16 4.86 4.97
N ARG A 64 -17.05 4.47 4.06
CA ARG A 64 -16.94 3.26 3.24
C ARG A 64 -15.63 3.16 2.45
N PHE A 65 -15.08 4.27 1.95
CA PHE A 65 -13.90 4.32 1.08
C PHE A 65 -12.66 4.93 1.74
N VAL A 66 -12.74 5.17 3.05
CA VAL A 66 -11.78 6.00 3.78
C VAL A 66 -10.34 5.45 3.79
N ILE A 67 -10.18 4.13 3.69
CA ILE A 67 -8.88 3.44 3.67
C ILE A 67 -7.96 3.95 2.56
N SER A 68 -8.50 4.41 1.43
CA SER A 68 -7.72 4.98 0.33
C SER A 68 -6.88 6.21 0.73
N ILE A 69 -7.33 6.95 1.75
CA ILE A 69 -6.66 8.14 2.28
C ILE A 69 -6.00 7.81 3.62
N VAL A 70 -6.71 7.13 4.51
CA VAL A 70 -6.26 6.92 5.88
C VAL A 70 -5.36 5.68 6.03
N GLY A 71 -5.29 4.82 5.01
CA GLY A 71 -4.44 3.62 5.06
C GLY A 71 -2.98 3.93 5.36
N MET A 72 -2.44 5.03 4.79
CA MET A 72 -1.05 5.44 5.02
C MET A 72 -0.77 5.80 6.49
N PRO A 73 -1.47 6.75 7.13
CA PRO A 73 -1.23 7.07 8.54
C PRO A 73 -1.52 5.88 9.46
N LEU A 74 -2.54 5.06 9.15
CA LEU A 74 -2.82 3.83 9.89
C LEU A 74 -1.62 2.87 9.86
N LEU A 75 -1.10 2.59 8.67
CA LEU A 75 0.05 1.71 8.51
C LEU A 75 1.28 2.24 9.24
N LEU A 76 1.53 3.55 9.18
CA LEU A 76 2.64 4.16 9.91
C LEU A 76 2.55 3.88 11.40
N VAL A 77 1.38 4.09 12.03
CA VAL A 77 1.18 3.81 13.46
C VAL A 77 1.52 2.36 13.80
N PHE A 78 1.14 1.39 12.96
CA PHE A 78 1.52 -0.01 13.17
C PHE A 78 3.02 -0.26 12.95
N LEU A 79 3.64 0.38 11.96
CA LEU A 79 5.09 0.31 11.74
C LEU A 79 5.87 0.88 12.93
N PHE A 80 5.40 1.97 13.54
CA PHE A 80 5.97 2.50 14.79
C PHE A 80 5.93 1.43 15.89
N GLY A 81 4.78 0.78 16.07
CA GLY A 81 4.63 -0.33 17.03
C GLY A 81 5.56 -1.51 16.73
N LEU A 82 5.69 -1.90 15.45
CA LEU A 82 6.58 -2.98 15.02
C LEU A 82 8.05 -2.66 15.28
N ILE A 83 8.51 -1.44 14.97
CA ILE A 83 9.88 -1.00 15.25
C ILE A 83 10.14 -1.06 16.76
N PHE A 84 9.20 -0.60 17.59
CA PHE A 84 9.27 -0.73 19.04
C PHE A 84 9.25 -2.19 19.55
N LEU A 85 8.62 -3.10 18.83
CA LEU A 85 8.64 -4.51 19.19
C LEU A 85 10.00 -5.16 18.83
N ALA A 86 10.56 -4.79 17.68
CA ALA A 86 11.72 -5.40 17.07
C ALA A 86 13.07 -4.83 17.55
N PHE A 87 13.16 -3.56 17.97
CA PHE A 87 14.46 -2.92 18.27
C PHE A 87 15.24 -3.56 19.42
N ASP A 88 14.55 -4.16 20.39
CA ASP A 88 15.16 -4.73 21.62
C ASP A 88 15.38 -6.23 21.53
N VAL A 89 15.22 -6.85 20.34
CA VAL A 89 15.36 -8.31 20.16
C VAL A 89 16.73 -8.80 20.64
N ARG A 90 17.81 -8.15 20.22
CA ARG A 90 19.18 -8.51 20.64
C ARG A 90 19.45 -8.22 22.12
N GLY A 91 18.95 -7.09 22.62
CA GLY A 91 19.09 -6.71 24.02
C GLY A 91 18.40 -7.72 24.96
N ARG A 92 17.25 -8.24 24.53
CA ARG A 92 16.50 -9.29 25.23
C ARG A 92 17.27 -10.61 25.26
N ASP A 93 17.81 -11.05 24.14
CA ASP A 93 18.59 -12.29 24.07
C ASP A 93 19.77 -12.30 25.03
N GLN A 94 20.46 -11.16 25.15
CA GLN A 94 21.59 -11.00 26.06
C GLN A 94 21.14 -11.00 27.52
N ARG A 95 20.03 -10.32 27.84
CA ARG A 95 19.47 -10.29 29.21
C ARG A 95 18.98 -11.67 29.67
N GLU A 96 18.37 -12.43 28.77
CA GLU A 96 17.77 -13.74 29.07
C GLU A 96 18.77 -14.91 28.93
N ARG A 97 20.06 -14.63 28.66
CA ARG A 97 21.11 -15.64 28.37
C ARG A 97 20.70 -16.64 27.29
N MET A 98 19.82 -16.24 26.38
CA MET A 98 19.28 -17.08 25.32
C MET A 98 20.37 -17.54 24.33
N VAL A 99 21.47 -16.79 24.26
CA VAL A 99 22.63 -17.07 23.40
C VAL A 99 23.21 -18.46 23.69
N GLU A 100 23.38 -18.83 24.96
CA GLU A 100 23.96 -20.11 25.38
C GLU A 100 23.06 -21.29 24.97
N VAL A 101 21.74 -21.12 25.10
CA VAL A 101 20.74 -22.13 24.69
C VAL A 101 20.69 -22.26 23.17
N LEU A 102 20.80 -21.16 22.43
CA LEU A 102 20.82 -21.21 20.97
C LEU A 102 22.08 -21.92 20.48
N ASP A 103 23.24 -21.70 21.09
CA ASP A 103 24.51 -22.32 20.70
C ASP A 103 24.54 -23.84 20.86
N THR A 104 23.73 -24.41 21.76
CA THR A 104 23.58 -25.87 21.90
C THR A 104 22.59 -26.49 20.91
N ARG A 105 21.82 -25.67 20.16
CA ARG A 105 20.82 -26.15 19.19
C ARG A 105 21.31 -26.05 17.74
N PRO A 106 20.99 -27.03 16.87
CA PRO A 106 21.39 -27.04 15.47
C PRO A 106 20.50 -26.14 14.60
N VAL A 107 20.35 -24.86 14.97
CA VAL A 107 19.56 -23.86 14.23
C VAL A 107 20.52 -22.86 13.56
N SER A 108 20.45 -22.76 12.24
CA SER A 108 21.27 -21.81 11.47
C SER A 108 20.84 -20.35 11.71
N ASN A 109 21.73 -19.39 11.43
CA ASN A 109 21.42 -17.97 11.58
C ASN A 109 20.27 -17.53 10.66
N VAL A 110 20.14 -18.15 9.47
CA VAL A 110 19.05 -17.84 8.54
C VAL A 110 17.72 -18.31 9.12
N GLU A 111 17.65 -19.55 9.60
CA GLU A 111 16.42 -20.10 10.21
C GLU A 111 16.02 -19.31 11.46
N LEU A 112 16.99 -18.91 12.28
CA LEU A 112 16.78 -18.08 13.47
C LEU A 112 16.16 -16.72 13.11
N LEU A 113 16.77 -15.98 12.18
CA LEU A 113 16.32 -14.63 11.85
C LEU A 113 15.01 -14.64 11.05
N LEU A 114 14.80 -15.61 10.16
CA LEU A 114 13.52 -15.81 9.47
C LEU A 114 12.41 -16.13 10.47
N GLY A 115 12.66 -17.05 11.41
CA GLY A 115 11.68 -17.39 12.45
C GLY A 115 11.32 -16.17 13.30
N ARG A 116 12.30 -15.37 13.71
CA ARG A 116 12.07 -14.12 14.45
C ARG A 116 11.26 -13.12 13.66
N LEU A 117 11.61 -12.89 12.40
CA LEU A 117 10.87 -11.99 11.53
C LEU A 117 9.40 -12.42 11.45
N LEU A 118 9.14 -13.69 11.15
CA LEU A 118 7.78 -14.22 11.07
C LEU A 118 7.03 -14.08 12.39
N GLY A 119 7.68 -14.39 13.53
CA GLY A 119 7.05 -14.27 14.83
C GLY A 119 6.66 -12.82 15.18
N LEU A 120 7.53 -11.86 14.85
CA LEU A 120 7.26 -10.43 15.03
C LEU A 120 6.13 -9.94 14.11
N VAL A 121 6.18 -10.31 12.83
CA VAL A 121 5.17 -9.92 11.83
C VAL A 121 3.79 -10.49 12.21
N VAL A 122 3.70 -11.78 12.54
CA VAL A 122 2.43 -12.38 12.97
C VAL A 122 1.90 -11.70 14.25
N THR A 123 2.79 -11.37 15.20
CA THR A 123 2.37 -10.64 16.42
C THR A 123 1.86 -9.24 16.10
N ALA A 124 2.49 -8.52 15.16
CA ALA A 124 2.06 -7.20 14.70
C ALA A 124 0.76 -7.24 13.88
N CYS A 125 0.46 -8.35 13.20
CA CYS A 125 -0.81 -8.53 12.51
C CYS A 125 -2.02 -8.65 13.46
N ILE A 126 -1.83 -9.11 14.71
CA ILE A 126 -2.93 -9.24 15.68
C ILE A 126 -3.66 -7.92 15.93
N PRO A 127 -2.99 -6.81 16.31
CA PRO A 127 -3.68 -5.53 16.49
C PRO A 127 -4.22 -4.95 15.16
N ALA A 128 -3.58 -5.21 14.02
CA ALA A 128 -4.13 -4.80 12.71
C ALA A 128 -5.44 -5.53 12.38
N LEU A 129 -5.53 -6.84 12.66
CA LEU A 129 -6.75 -7.63 12.54
C LEU A 129 -7.84 -7.15 13.49
N LEU A 130 -7.47 -6.81 14.73
CA LEU A 130 -8.40 -6.22 15.69
C LEU A 130 -8.97 -4.89 15.19
N LEU A 131 -8.15 -4.03 14.59
CA LEU A 131 -8.62 -2.79 13.98
C LEU A 131 -9.63 -3.06 12.85
N VAL A 132 -9.32 -3.98 11.93
CA VAL A 132 -10.23 -4.38 10.85
C VAL A 132 -11.57 -4.83 11.41
N PHE A 133 -11.55 -5.68 12.44
CA PHE A 133 -12.75 -6.15 13.12
C PHE A 133 -13.55 -5.01 13.78
N LEU A 134 -12.87 -4.12 14.51
CA LEU A 134 -13.51 -2.98 15.20
C LEU A 134 -14.14 -1.99 14.23
N VAL A 135 -13.42 -1.62 13.16
CA VAL A 135 -13.91 -0.68 12.15
C VAL A 135 -15.13 -1.26 11.42
N GLN A 136 -15.11 -2.55 11.06
CA GLN A 136 -16.28 -3.18 10.44
C GLN A 136 -17.48 -3.31 11.38
N THR A 137 -17.23 -3.71 12.63
CA THR A 137 -18.29 -3.83 13.63
C THR A 137 -18.92 -2.46 13.92
N PHE A 138 -18.09 -1.44 14.14
CA PHE A 138 -18.57 -0.09 14.40
C PHE A 138 -19.23 0.55 13.18
N GLY A 139 -18.69 0.38 11.97
CA GLY A 139 -19.32 0.85 10.74
C GLY A 139 -20.70 0.24 10.54
N THR A 140 -20.85 -1.06 10.80
CA THR A 140 -22.14 -1.77 10.66
C THR A 140 -23.14 -1.39 11.76
N VAL A 141 -22.75 -1.54 13.02
CA VAL A 141 -23.64 -1.32 14.17
C VAL A 141 -23.91 0.18 14.37
N GLY A 142 -22.86 1.00 14.32
CA GLY A 142 -22.99 2.45 14.45
C GLY A 142 -23.84 3.04 13.32
N GLY A 143 -23.59 2.63 12.08
CA GLY A 143 -24.41 3.06 10.93
C GLY A 143 -25.88 2.69 11.09
N ALA A 144 -26.19 1.49 11.58
CA ALA A 144 -27.56 1.05 11.83
C ALA A 144 -28.29 1.88 12.91
N VAL A 145 -27.55 2.48 13.85
CA VAL A 145 -28.09 3.34 14.93
C VAL A 145 -28.05 4.83 14.54
N GLY A 146 -27.66 5.16 13.30
CA GLY A 146 -27.63 6.52 12.78
C GLY A 146 -26.38 7.33 13.16
N ALA A 147 -25.32 6.67 13.63
CA ALA A 147 -24.01 7.32 13.74
C ALA A 147 -23.48 7.68 12.33
N PRO A 148 -22.69 8.75 12.18
CA PRO A 148 -22.13 9.18 10.89
C PRO A 148 -21.01 8.26 10.42
N THR A 149 -21.31 6.99 10.21
CA THR A 149 -20.37 5.93 9.86
C THR A 149 -21.06 4.88 9.00
N GLU A 150 -20.28 4.18 8.20
CA GLU A 150 -20.73 3.08 7.37
C GLU A 150 -19.67 1.96 7.40
N PRO A 151 -20.05 0.69 7.14
CA PRO A 151 -19.08 -0.37 6.99
C PRO A 151 -18.11 -0.04 5.86
N VAL A 152 -16.81 -0.24 6.13
CA VAL A 152 -15.76 -0.05 5.14
C VAL A 152 -15.86 -1.14 4.08
N GLN A 153 -15.54 -0.79 2.83
CA GLN A 153 -15.47 -1.76 1.73
C GLN A 153 -14.52 -2.93 2.10
N PRO A 154 -15.01 -4.18 2.16
CA PRO A 154 -14.20 -5.32 2.59
C PRO A 154 -12.94 -5.53 1.75
N ALA A 155 -13.04 -5.28 0.44
CA ALA A 155 -11.91 -5.35 -0.48
C ALA A 155 -10.81 -4.33 -0.14
N SER A 156 -11.17 -3.12 0.31
CA SER A 156 -10.19 -2.12 0.77
C SER A 156 -9.46 -2.59 2.03
N LEU A 157 -10.16 -3.20 2.99
CA LEU A 157 -9.53 -3.71 4.20
C LEU A 157 -8.63 -4.91 3.92
N ALA A 158 -9.05 -5.80 3.00
CA ALA A 158 -8.21 -6.90 2.54
C ALA A 158 -6.95 -6.39 1.83
N THR A 159 -7.08 -5.38 0.98
CA THR A 159 -5.96 -4.71 0.32
C THR A 159 -5.00 -4.10 1.36
N PHE A 160 -5.54 -3.31 2.29
CA PHE A 160 -4.75 -2.72 3.37
C PHE A 160 -3.98 -3.78 4.17
N LEU A 161 -4.62 -4.89 4.56
CA LEU A 161 -3.98 -5.88 5.42
C LEU A 161 -2.97 -6.76 4.66
N PHE A 162 -3.35 -7.31 3.51
CA PHE A 162 -2.58 -8.33 2.81
C PHE A 162 -1.65 -7.77 1.76
N VAL A 163 -2.03 -6.69 1.08
CA VAL A 163 -1.25 -6.08 0.00
C VAL A 163 -0.33 -4.99 0.55
N ASP A 164 -0.79 -4.19 1.52
CA ASP A 164 0.02 -3.09 2.06
C ASP A 164 0.73 -3.46 3.38
N ALA A 165 -0.01 -3.79 4.43
CA ALA A 165 0.56 -3.94 5.77
C ALA A 165 1.54 -5.11 5.89
N LEU A 166 1.17 -6.29 5.36
CA LEU A 166 2.00 -7.49 5.51
C LEU A 166 3.38 -7.38 4.82
N PRO A 167 3.49 -6.97 3.54
CA PRO A 167 4.79 -6.72 2.92
C PRO A 167 5.60 -5.66 3.67
N MET A 168 4.94 -4.60 4.15
CA MET A 168 5.62 -3.53 4.89
C MET A 168 6.13 -4.00 6.25
N PHE A 169 5.39 -4.84 6.97
CA PHE A 169 5.88 -5.46 8.20
C PHE A 169 7.07 -6.38 7.94
N LEU A 170 7.08 -7.11 6.82
CA LEU A 170 8.21 -7.95 6.44
C LEU A 170 9.47 -7.12 6.15
N VAL A 171 9.37 -6.08 5.30
CA VAL A 171 10.51 -5.22 4.97
C VAL A 171 11.03 -4.51 6.22
N TRP A 172 10.15 -3.84 6.97
CA TRP A 172 10.57 -3.07 8.14
C TRP A 172 11.07 -3.95 9.27
N GLY A 173 10.45 -5.12 9.48
CA GLY A 173 10.97 -6.12 10.41
C GLY A 173 12.38 -6.57 10.02
N ALA A 174 12.62 -6.85 8.73
CA ALA A 174 13.92 -7.24 8.22
C ALA A 174 14.97 -6.13 8.37
N VAL A 175 14.61 -4.88 8.05
CA VAL A 175 15.47 -3.70 8.23
C VAL A 175 15.85 -3.52 9.70
N VAL A 176 14.89 -3.60 10.63
CA VAL A 176 15.18 -3.46 12.07
C VAL A 176 16.08 -4.60 12.55
N ILE A 177 15.88 -5.83 12.08
CA ILE A 177 16.76 -6.97 12.39
C ILE A 177 18.18 -6.72 11.87
N LEU A 178 18.33 -6.27 10.62
CA LEU A 178 19.64 -5.93 10.06
C LEU A 178 20.32 -4.82 10.88
N LEU A 179 19.59 -3.76 11.21
CA LEU A 179 20.10 -2.68 12.07
C LEU A 179 20.50 -3.21 13.45
N ALA A 180 19.75 -4.12 14.06
CA ALA A 180 20.09 -4.73 15.35
C ALA A 180 21.33 -5.63 15.29
N VAL A 181 21.63 -6.21 14.12
CA VAL A 181 22.87 -6.96 13.89
C VAL A 181 24.06 -6.01 13.75
N LEU A 182 23.92 -4.97 12.93
CA LEU A 182 24.95 -3.98 12.63
C LEU A 182 25.28 -3.08 13.83
N LEU A 183 24.24 -2.55 14.46
CA LEU A 183 24.33 -1.62 15.56
C LEU A 183 24.29 -2.39 16.88
N ARG A 184 25.27 -2.13 17.75
CA ARG A 184 25.33 -2.79 19.07
C ARG A 184 24.40 -2.15 20.10
N ASN A 185 23.98 -0.91 19.87
CA ASN A 185 23.16 -0.14 20.80
C ASN A 185 21.70 -0.10 20.35
N ARG A 186 20.79 -0.58 21.21
CA ARG A 186 19.34 -0.62 20.97
C ARG A 186 18.73 0.76 20.66
N LEU A 187 19.25 1.83 21.26
CA LEU A 187 18.77 3.19 20.99
C LEU A 187 19.14 3.63 19.59
N LEU A 188 20.36 3.33 19.14
CA LEU A 188 20.79 3.62 17.78
C LEU A 188 19.99 2.82 16.75
N VAL A 189 19.60 1.57 17.07
CA VAL A 189 18.70 0.77 16.22
C VAL A 189 17.36 1.47 16.03
N ALA A 190 16.71 1.86 17.13
CA ALA A 190 15.41 2.52 17.09
C ALA A 190 15.49 3.87 16.35
N VAL A 191 16.46 4.72 16.70
CA VAL A 191 16.64 6.04 16.07
C VAL A 191 16.95 5.90 14.58
N SER A 192 17.80 4.96 14.18
CA SER A 192 18.10 4.73 12.77
C SER A 192 16.88 4.19 12.01
N ALA A 193 16.11 3.27 12.60
CA ALA A 193 14.90 2.75 11.99
C ALA A 193 13.85 3.86 11.79
N PHE A 194 13.62 4.70 12.80
CA PHE A 194 12.72 5.85 12.67
C PHE A 194 13.25 6.91 11.71
N GLY A 195 14.56 7.17 11.69
CA GLY A 195 15.18 8.10 10.77
C GLY A 195 15.00 7.66 9.31
N VAL A 196 15.29 6.39 9.00
CA VAL A 196 15.07 5.84 7.65
C VAL A 196 13.59 5.84 7.29
N LEU A 197 12.69 5.50 8.23
CA LEU A 197 11.24 5.51 7.99
C LEU A 197 10.76 6.93 7.69
N GLY A 198 11.19 7.90 8.49
CA GLY A 198 10.86 9.31 8.32
C GLY A 198 11.36 9.86 6.99
N ILE A 199 12.61 9.59 6.62
CA ILE A 199 13.18 10.00 5.32
C ILE A 199 12.37 9.40 4.17
N TRP A 200 12.06 8.10 4.23
CA TRP A 200 11.28 7.45 3.20
C TRP A 200 9.86 8.02 3.09
N VAL A 201 9.20 8.28 4.22
CA VAL A 201 7.88 8.91 4.24
C VAL A 201 7.93 10.31 3.63
N LEU A 202 8.87 11.17 4.04
CA LEU A 202 9.01 12.52 3.50
C LEU A 202 9.30 12.48 2.00
N TRP A 203 10.20 11.59 1.57
CA TRP A 203 10.48 11.40 0.16
C TRP A 203 9.23 10.93 -0.60
N SER A 204 8.48 9.96 -0.08
CA SER A 204 7.27 9.45 -0.73
C SER A 204 6.19 10.52 -0.90
N GLN A 205 6.06 11.41 0.09
CA GLN A 205 5.11 12.54 0.05
C GLN A 205 5.56 13.66 -0.90
N SER A 206 6.87 13.73 -1.21
CA SER A 206 7.38 14.67 -2.22
C SER A 206 7.18 14.19 -3.66
N GLN A 207 6.79 12.93 -3.85
CA GLN A 207 6.55 12.39 -5.19
C GLN A 207 5.16 12.79 -5.70
N PRO A 208 5.00 13.00 -7.02
CA PRO A 208 3.69 13.22 -7.62
C PRO A 208 2.70 12.09 -7.28
N LEU A 209 1.42 12.45 -7.11
CA LEU A 209 0.36 11.52 -6.68
C LEU A 209 0.27 10.25 -7.54
N TYR A 210 0.55 10.36 -8.85
CA TYR A 210 0.53 9.21 -9.75
C TYR A 210 1.64 8.19 -9.48
N LEU A 211 2.76 8.57 -8.83
CA LEU A 211 3.80 7.64 -8.38
C LEU A 211 3.54 7.10 -6.97
N ALA A 212 2.49 7.55 -6.28
CA ALA A 212 2.27 7.20 -4.88
C ALA A 212 2.15 5.68 -4.65
N HIS A 213 1.67 4.92 -5.63
CA HIS A 213 1.57 3.45 -5.58
C HIS A 213 2.94 2.73 -5.61
N LEU A 214 3.97 3.39 -6.17
CA LEU A 214 5.35 2.88 -6.24
C LEU A 214 6.25 3.46 -5.14
N ALA A 215 6.11 4.76 -4.85
CA ALA A 215 6.97 5.44 -3.89
C ALA A 215 6.47 5.29 -2.45
N GLY A 216 5.16 5.12 -2.27
CA GLY A 216 4.48 5.19 -0.98
C GLY A 216 4.33 3.86 -0.25
N PRO A 217 4.09 3.94 1.08
CA PRO A 217 3.90 2.77 1.93
C PRO A 217 2.54 2.07 1.70
N THR A 218 1.58 2.73 1.09
CA THR A 218 0.23 2.19 0.78
C THR A 218 -0.20 2.59 -0.62
N GLN A 219 -1.25 1.96 -1.13
CA GLN A 219 -1.91 2.43 -2.36
C GLN A 219 -2.74 3.70 -2.10
N TYR A 220 -2.07 4.82 -1.85
CA TYR A 220 -2.74 6.09 -1.63
C TYR A 220 -3.56 6.47 -2.88
N GLY A 221 -4.85 6.80 -2.67
CA GLY A 221 -5.77 7.18 -3.74
C GLY A 221 -6.38 6.02 -4.55
N ASN A 222 -6.07 4.75 -4.23
CA ASN A 222 -6.78 3.63 -4.84
C ASN A 222 -8.16 3.45 -4.20
N LEU A 223 -9.18 4.06 -4.81
CA LEU A 223 -10.57 3.93 -4.41
C LEU A 223 -11.13 2.60 -4.89
N VAL A 224 -10.99 1.55 -4.08
CA VAL A 224 -11.73 0.31 -4.31
C VAL A 224 -13.22 0.61 -4.16
N SER A 225 -13.97 0.50 -5.25
CA SER A 225 -15.40 0.82 -5.30
C SER A 225 -16.21 -0.35 -5.82
N ASP A 226 -17.52 -0.30 -5.65
CA ASP A 226 -18.42 -1.29 -6.24
C ASP A 226 -18.40 -1.24 -7.78
N LEU A 227 -17.99 -0.11 -8.37
CA LEU A 227 -17.84 0.06 -9.83
C LEU A 227 -16.52 -0.54 -10.33
N LEU A 228 -15.45 -0.39 -9.54
CA LEU A 228 -14.10 -0.90 -9.81
C LEU A 228 -13.58 -1.67 -8.58
N PRO A 229 -14.02 -2.92 -8.37
CA PRO A 229 -13.63 -3.74 -7.22
C PRO A 229 -12.24 -4.36 -7.44
N ARG A 230 -11.20 -3.53 -7.58
CA ARG A 230 -9.82 -3.98 -7.81
C ARG A 230 -9.04 -3.99 -6.50
N VAL A 231 -8.45 -5.14 -6.16
CA VAL A 231 -7.63 -5.33 -4.95
C VAL A 231 -6.19 -4.86 -5.19
N ALA A 232 -5.59 -5.25 -6.31
CA ALA A 232 -4.29 -4.76 -6.74
C ALA A 232 -4.19 -4.88 -8.25
N ASP A 233 -3.57 -3.90 -8.90
CA ASP A 233 -3.13 -4.03 -10.29
C ASP A 233 -1.82 -4.81 -10.36
N ALA A 234 -1.44 -5.24 -11.57
CA ALA A 234 -0.22 -6.04 -11.78
C ALA A 234 1.05 -5.29 -11.31
N ALA A 235 1.11 -3.98 -11.54
CA ALA A 235 2.23 -3.15 -11.12
C ALA A 235 2.36 -3.10 -9.59
N THR A 236 1.26 -2.89 -8.85
CA THR A 236 1.31 -2.93 -7.39
C THR A 236 1.61 -4.33 -6.87
N ALA A 237 1.02 -5.38 -7.44
CA ALA A 237 1.32 -6.75 -7.02
C ALA A 237 2.82 -7.07 -7.19
N LEU A 238 3.41 -6.67 -8.31
CA LEU A 238 4.85 -6.80 -8.57
C LEU A 238 5.68 -5.96 -7.60
N HIS A 239 5.26 -4.73 -7.31
CA HIS A 239 5.90 -3.87 -6.32
C HIS A 239 5.93 -4.53 -4.93
N ARG A 240 4.78 -5.03 -4.46
CA ARG A 240 4.67 -5.69 -3.14
C ARG A 240 5.45 -7.00 -3.08
N LEU A 241 5.47 -7.78 -4.15
CA LEU A 241 6.32 -8.96 -4.27
C LEU A 241 7.81 -8.60 -4.20
N THR A 242 8.20 -7.51 -4.89
CA THR A 242 9.57 -6.98 -4.87
C THR A 242 9.99 -6.62 -3.45
N LEU A 243 9.12 -5.98 -2.67
CA LEU A 243 9.36 -5.69 -1.26
C LEU A 243 9.59 -6.95 -0.42
N VAL A 244 8.81 -8.01 -0.64
CA VAL A 244 9.01 -9.31 0.06
C VAL A 244 10.36 -9.93 -0.32
N VAL A 245 10.74 -9.89 -1.60
CA VAL A 245 12.05 -10.38 -2.06
C VAL A 245 13.19 -9.58 -1.42
N LEU A 246 13.05 -8.25 -1.33
CA LEU A 246 14.01 -7.38 -0.64
C LEU A 246 14.09 -7.72 0.86
N ALA A 247 12.97 -7.95 1.55
CA ALA A 247 12.97 -8.36 2.94
C ALA A 247 13.78 -9.65 3.15
N LEU A 248 13.60 -10.65 2.28
CA LEU A 248 14.38 -11.88 2.32
C LEU A 248 15.87 -11.58 2.08
N GLY A 249 16.22 -10.79 1.07
CA GLY A 249 17.60 -10.39 0.79
C GLY A 249 18.27 -9.71 1.99
N VAL A 250 17.54 -8.83 2.69
CA VAL A 250 17.98 -8.15 3.91
C VAL A 250 18.15 -9.14 5.08
N VAL A 251 17.26 -10.11 5.25
CA VAL A 251 17.43 -11.17 6.27
C VAL A 251 18.67 -12.02 5.99
N PHE A 252 18.93 -12.38 4.73
CA PHE A 252 20.15 -13.10 4.36
C PHE A 252 21.42 -12.29 4.63
N ALA A 253 21.40 -10.97 4.37
CA ALA A 253 22.49 -10.07 4.76
C ALA A 253 22.69 -10.08 6.29
N ALA A 254 21.59 -9.91 7.04
CA ALA A 254 21.63 -9.92 8.50
C ALA A 254 22.18 -11.26 9.03
N ALA A 255 21.80 -12.39 8.44
CA ALA A 255 22.28 -13.72 8.83
C ALA A 255 23.75 -13.97 8.49
N ALA A 256 24.27 -13.31 7.46
CA ALA A 256 25.69 -13.35 7.07
C ALA A 256 26.57 -12.50 8.01
N LEU A 257 26.04 -11.37 8.46
CA LEU A 257 26.68 -10.44 9.39
C LEU A 257 26.47 -10.81 10.88
N HIS A 258 25.56 -11.74 11.15
CA HIS A 258 25.23 -12.15 12.51
C HIS A 258 26.48 -12.67 13.25
N PRO A 259 26.81 -12.16 14.45
CA PRO A 259 28.07 -12.49 15.15
C PRO A 259 28.22 -13.96 15.54
N ARG A 260 27.11 -14.69 15.68
CA ARG A 260 27.09 -16.10 16.08
C ARG A 260 27.83 -16.99 15.07
N LEU A 261 28.72 -17.85 15.58
CA LEU A 261 29.39 -18.88 14.81
C LEU A 261 28.35 -19.89 14.33
N ASP A 262 28.18 -19.98 13.02
CA ASP A 262 27.31 -20.95 12.38
C ASP A 262 28.20 -21.89 11.58
N SER A 263 27.92 -23.19 11.65
CA SER A 263 28.71 -24.26 11.00
C SER A 263 28.83 -24.09 9.47
N ARG A 264 27.95 -23.29 8.84
CA ARG A 264 28.00 -23.01 7.40
C ARG A 264 28.76 -21.72 7.06
N ARG A 265 29.53 -21.78 5.97
CA ARG A 265 30.30 -20.67 5.39
C ARG A 265 29.41 -19.42 5.15
N ARG A 266 29.95 -18.23 5.41
CA ARG A 266 29.24 -16.94 5.24
C ARG A 266 29.09 -16.51 3.78
N SER A 267 30.08 -16.79 2.93
CA SER A 267 30.12 -16.43 1.50
C SER A 267 28.83 -16.74 0.71
N PRO A 268 28.26 -17.97 0.75
CA PRO A 268 27.03 -18.26 0.01
C PRO A 268 25.82 -17.42 0.48
N ARG A 269 25.77 -16.98 1.73
CA ARG A 269 24.68 -16.13 2.23
C ARG A 269 24.77 -14.71 1.67
N PHE A 270 25.99 -14.17 1.57
CA PHE A 270 26.21 -12.89 0.90
C PHE A 270 25.85 -12.96 -0.58
N ALA A 271 26.20 -14.06 -1.27
CA ALA A 271 25.83 -14.24 -2.67
C ALA A 271 24.30 -14.30 -2.86
N VAL A 272 23.59 -15.06 -2.02
CA VAL A 272 22.12 -15.10 -2.05
C VAL A 272 21.50 -13.73 -1.72
N SER A 273 22.02 -13.04 -0.70
CA SER A 273 21.57 -11.69 -0.37
C SER A 273 21.76 -10.72 -1.53
N ALA A 274 22.95 -10.69 -2.15
CA ALA A 274 23.25 -9.83 -3.29
C ALA A 274 22.35 -10.14 -4.48
N ALA A 275 22.08 -11.43 -4.77
CA ALA A 275 21.17 -11.82 -5.83
C ALA A 275 19.73 -11.37 -5.58
N LEU A 276 19.21 -11.55 -4.35
CA LEU A 276 17.85 -11.13 -4.00
C LEU A 276 17.69 -9.60 -3.99
N VAL A 277 18.67 -8.89 -3.42
CA VAL A 277 18.67 -7.42 -3.41
C VAL A 277 18.82 -6.87 -4.82
N GLY A 278 19.71 -7.45 -5.63
CA GLY A 278 19.89 -7.07 -7.03
C GLY A 278 18.64 -7.30 -7.88
N ALA A 279 17.99 -8.46 -7.72
CA ALA A 279 16.72 -8.75 -8.38
C ALA A 279 15.61 -7.76 -7.96
N GLY A 280 15.53 -7.45 -6.66
CA GLY A 280 14.57 -6.47 -6.15
C GLY A 280 14.82 -5.05 -6.68
N ALA A 281 16.08 -4.62 -6.75
CA ALA A 281 16.47 -3.34 -7.32
C ALA A 281 16.16 -3.26 -8.82
N ALA A 282 16.42 -4.32 -9.58
CA ALA A 282 16.08 -4.40 -11.00
C ALA A 282 14.57 -4.32 -11.23
N ALA A 283 13.77 -5.05 -10.45
CA ALA A 283 12.31 -5.00 -10.54
C ALA A 283 11.75 -3.60 -10.20
N MET A 284 12.27 -2.97 -9.14
CA MET A 284 11.88 -1.59 -8.77
C MET A 284 12.25 -0.59 -9.87
N THR A 285 13.42 -0.76 -10.49
CA THR A 285 13.86 0.08 -11.60
C THR A 285 12.94 -0.09 -12.81
N GLY A 286 12.58 -1.33 -13.16
CA GLY A 286 11.63 -1.61 -14.24
C GLY A 286 10.25 -0.98 -13.98
N LEU A 287 9.73 -1.09 -12.75
CA LEU A 287 8.48 -0.45 -12.35
C LEU A 287 8.55 1.08 -12.45
N PHE A 288 9.66 1.68 -12.04
CA PHE A 288 9.88 3.13 -12.15
C PHE A 288 9.92 3.58 -13.61
N LEU A 289 10.64 2.87 -14.47
CA LEU A 289 10.70 3.17 -15.91
C LEU A 289 9.31 3.06 -16.55
N HIS A 290 8.55 2.02 -16.22
CA HIS A 290 7.19 1.86 -16.72
C HIS A 290 6.26 2.98 -16.26
N ALA A 291 6.35 3.41 -15.00
CA ALA A 291 5.56 4.52 -14.51
C ALA A 291 5.92 5.85 -15.21
N ARG A 292 7.20 6.04 -15.55
CA ARG A 292 7.66 7.22 -16.29
C ARG A 292 7.08 7.28 -17.71
N GLU A 293 6.98 6.16 -18.41
CA GLU A 293 6.30 6.09 -19.72
C GLU A 293 4.85 6.61 -19.63
N GLY A 294 4.16 6.29 -18.54
CA GLY A 294 2.80 6.79 -18.27
C GLY A 294 2.73 8.31 -18.05
N VAL A 295 3.80 8.93 -17.53
CA VAL A 295 3.92 10.38 -17.40
C VAL A 295 4.13 11.02 -18.76
N GLU A 296 5.06 10.50 -19.55
CA GLU A 296 5.37 11.02 -20.88
C GLU A 296 4.13 10.93 -21.79
N ALA A 297 3.33 9.87 -21.67
CA ALA A 297 2.04 9.76 -22.36
C ALA A 297 1.03 10.83 -21.92
N ARG A 298 0.96 11.15 -20.62
CA ARG A 298 0.07 12.21 -20.10
C ARG A 298 0.49 13.59 -20.56
N ASP A 299 1.78 13.89 -20.53
CA ASP A 299 2.32 15.16 -21.03
C ASP A 299 2.03 15.31 -22.53
N HIS A 300 2.15 14.23 -23.28
CA HIS A 300 1.74 14.20 -24.69
C HIS A 300 0.25 14.47 -24.87
N TRP A 301 -0.63 13.80 -24.11
CA TRP A 301 -2.08 14.04 -24.20
C TRP A 301 -2.47 15.45 -23.80
N LEU A 302 -1.81 16.01 -22.78
CA LEU A 302 -2.02 17.40 -22.36
C LEU A 302 -1.64 18.36 -23.49
N ALA A 303 -0.47 18.18 -24.10
CA ALA A 303 -0.02 19.01 -25.21
C ALA A 303 -0.96 18.92 -26.42
N VAL A 304 -1.47 17.72 -26.74
CA VAL A 304 -2.48 17.52 -27.80
C VAL A 304 -3.78 18.25 -27.44
N HIS A 305 -4.22 18.16 -26.19
CA HIS A 305 -5.44 18.84 -25.73
C HIS A 305 -5.30 20.37 -25.79
N GLU A 306 -4.19 20.93 -25.31
CA GLU A 306 -3.91 22.37 -25.37
C GLU A 306 -3.84 22.89 -26.82
N ALA A 307 -3.21 22.13 -27.72
CA ALA A 307 -3.18 22.46 -29.15
C ALA A 307 -4.58 22.41 -29.79
N ALA A 308 -5.46 21.49 -29.35
CA ALA A 308 -6.84 21.43 -29.81
C ALA A 308 -7.69 22.59 -29.26
N VAL A 309 -7.51 22.98 -27.99
CA VAL A 309 -8.19 24.14 -27.38
C VAL A 309 -7.87 25.42 -28.14
N ALA A 310 -6.61 25.60 -28.58
CA ALA A 310 -6.18 26.77 -29.34
C ALA A 310 -6.90 26.96 -30.69
N LYS A 311 -7.43 25.87 -31.28
CA LYS A 311 -8.18 25.92 -32.56
C LYS A 311 -9.63 26.40 -32.40
N GLY A 312 -10.12 26.52 -31.16
CA GLY A 312 -11.50 26.90 -30.87
C GLY A 312 -12.45 25.70 -30.94
N GLY A 313 -13.18 25.46 -29.85
CA GLY A 313 -14.14 24.36 -29.72
C GLY A 313 -15.60 24.82 -29.78
N ALA A 314 -16.49 23.85 -29.94
CA ALA A 314 -17.91 24.02 -29.69
C ALA A 314 -18.20 23.93 -28.18
N ASP A 315 -19.11 24.78 -27.69
CA ASP A 315 -19.53 24.72 -26.29
C ASP A 315 -20.67 23.70 -26.12
N ILE A 316 -20.59 22.88 -25.07
CA ILE A 316 -21.67 21.94 -24.73
C ILE A 316 -22.77 22.74 -24.03
N GLU A 317 -23.90 22.94 -24.72
CA GLU A 317 -25.05 23.65 -24.15
C GLU A 317 -25.96 22.72 -23.37
N HIS A 318 -26.06 21.46 -23.80
CA HIS A 318 -26.89 20.46 -23.15
C HIS A 318 -26.28 19.07 -23.34
N ILE A 319 -26.36 18.26 -22.28
CA ILE A 319 -25.98 16.85 -22.30
C ILE A 319 -27.04 16.06 -21.53
N ALA A 320 -27.57 15.02 -22.17
CA ALA A 320 -28.54 14.13 -21.56
C ALA A 320 -28.33 12.71 -22.11
N GLY A 321 -28.38 11.71 -21.24
CA GLY A 321 -28.11 10.34 -21.65
C GLY A 321 -28.22 9.34 -20.52
N THR A 322 -27.93 8.09 -20.86
CA THR A 322 -27.87 6.96 -19.93
C THR A 322 -26.44 6.44 -19.86
N VAL A 323 -26.03 6.08 -18.64
CA VAL A 323 -24.76 5.39 -18.40
C VAL A 323 -25.10 4.02 -17.83
N HIS A 324 -24.77 2.98 -18.59
CA HIS A 324 -24.87 1.61 -18.15
C HIS A 324 -23.52 1.15 -17.64
N VAL A 325 -23.43 0.94 -16.32
CA VAL A 325 -22.22 0.40 -15.69
C VAL A 325 -22.41 -1.08 -15.44
N ALA A 326 -21.60 -1.91 -16.11
CA ALA A 326 -21.41 -3.31 -15.77
C ALA A 326 -20.11 -3.42 -14.95
N PRO A 327 -20.20 -3.48 -13.60
CA PRO A 327 -19.02 -3.37 -12.73
C PRO A 327 -17.88 -4.30 -13.11
N GLY A 328 -16.67 -3.74 -13.20
CA GLY A 328 -15.45 -4.48 -13.56
C GLY A 328 -15.39 -5.03 -14.99
N ARG A 329 -16.40 -4.81 -15.85
CA ARG A 329 -16.46 -5.35 -17.22
C ARG A 329 -16.52 -4.26 -18.28
N GLN A 330 -17.59 -3.47 -18.29
CA GLN A 330 -17.87 -2.53 -19.37
C GLN A 330 -18.63 -1.32 -18.83
N LEU A 331 -18.34 -0.16 -19.41
CA LEU A 331 -19.06 1.07 -19.18
C LEU A 331 -19.57 1.55 -20.54
N THR A 332 -20.90 1.61 -20.70
CA THR A 332 -21.54 2.06 -21.93
C THR A 332 -22.21 3.39 -21.66
N ILE A 333 -21.85 4.40 -22.46
CA ILE A 333 -22.40 5.75 -22.36
C ILE A 333 -23.18 6.02 -23.64
N ASP A 334 -24.49 6.22 -23.52
CA ASP A 334 -25.33 6.72 -24.60
C ASP A 334 -25.77 8.14 -24.25
N VAL A 335 -25.23 9.12 -24.96
CA VAL A 335 -25.45 10.54 -24.66
C VAL A 335 -25.83 11.31 -25.91
N SER A 336 -26.87 12.12 -25.76
CA SER A 336 -27.24 13.18 -26.68
C SER A 336 -26.62 14.50 -26.21
N MET A 337 -25.93 15.19 -27.12
CA MET A 337 -25.27 16.46 -26.84
C MET A 337 -25.81 17.53 -27.78
N ARG A 338 -26.09 18.73 -27.24
CA ARG A 338 -26.35 19.93 -28.04
C ARG A 338 -25.13 20.84 -27.95
N LEU A 339 -24.58 21.18 -29.12
CA LEU A 339 -23.34 21.93 -29.24
C LEU A 339 -23.63 23.31 -29.84
N GLY A 340 -23.14 24.36 -29.18
CA GLY A 340 -23.15 25.73 -29.68
C GLY A 340 -21.85 26.04 -30.41
N ALA A 341 -21.94 26.47 -31.67
CA ALA A 341 -20.77 26.89 -32.43
C ALA A 341 -20.33 28.29 -32.00
N ARG A 342 -19.03 28.48 -31.73
CA ARG A 342 -18.47 29.81 -31.47
C ARG A 342 -18.33 30.58 -32.79
N PRO A 343 -18.41 31.94 -32.79
CA PRO A 343 -18.36 32.73 -34.03
C PRO A 343 -17.11 32.51 -34.90
N ARG A 344 -15.98 32.11 -34.30
CA ARG A 344 -14.71 31.79 -34.97
C ARG A 344 -14.64 30.38 -35.56
N SER A 345 -15.53 29.45 -35.18
CA SER A 345 -15.48 28.04 -35.60
C SER A 345 -16.30 27.76 -36.87
N ARG A 346 -16.71 28.80 -37.61
CA ARG A 346 -17.59 28.64 -38.79
C ARG A 346 -16.80 28.26 -40.05
N GLU A 347 -15.48 28.44 -40.04
CA GLU A 347 -14.59 28.10 -41.15
C GLU A 347 -14.07 26.65 -41.09
N ASP A 348 -13.93 26.07 -39.90
CA ASP A 348 -13.58 24.65 -39.71
C ASP A 348 -14.85 23.80 -39.50
N ARG A 349 -15.13 22.89 -40.44
CA ARG A 349 -16.30 21.98 -40.40
C ARG A 349 -16.07 20.71 -39.57
N GLU A 350 -14.97 20.63 -38.85
CA GLU A 350 -14.56 19.44 -38.10
C GLU A 350 -14.85 19.61 -36.61
N LEU A 351 -15.51 18.59 -36.03
CA LEU A 351 -15.77 18.51 -34.60
C LEU A 351 -14.81 17.49 -33.99
N VAL A 352 -13.90 17.97 -33.14
CA VAL A 352 -12.96 17.10 -32.43
C VAL A 352 -13.50 16.82 -31.03
N MET A 353 -13.69 15.54 -30.72
CA MET A 353 -14.04 15.08 -29.38
C MET A 353 -12.87 14.31 -28.78
N SER A 354 -12.56 14.58 -27.51
CA SER A 354 -11.55 13.83 -26.76
C SER A 354 -12.24 12.95 -25.74
N PHE A 355 -11.87 11.67 -25.73
CA PHE A 355 -12.40 10.68 -24.81
C PHE A 355 -11.28 10.18 -23.87
N ASN A 356 -11.66 9.74 -22.67
CA ASN A 356 -10.74 9.03 -21.79
C ASN A 356 -10.15 7.80 -22.50
N PRO A 357 -8.86 7.48 -22.27
CA PRO A 357 -8.22 6.29 -22.83
C PRO A 357 -9.03 5.02 -22.57
N GLY A 358 -9.18 4.20 -23.62
CA GLY A 358 -9.94 2.94 -23.56
C GLY A 358 -11.44 3.06 -23.87
N MET A 359 -11.97 4.27 -24.09
CA MET A 359 -13.31 4.45 -24.66
C MET A 359 -13.25 4.43 -26.18
N ALA A 360 -14.14 3.67 -26.81
CA ALA A 360 -14.32 3.64 -28.24
C ALA A 360 -15.73 4.11 -28.60
N VAL A 361 -15.84 5.05 -29.53
CA VAL A 361 -17.12 5.45 -30.13
C VAL A 361 -17.59 4.31 -31.02
N GLU A 362 -18.74 3.72 -30.68
CA GLU A 362 -19.38 2.64 -31.45
C GLU A 362 -20.27 3.21 -32.57
N SER A 363 -21.02 4.28 -32.28
CA SER A 363 -21.86 4.95 -33.27
C SER A 363 -21.99 6.44 -32.99
N LEU A 364 -22.12 7.23 -34.05
CA LEU A 364 -22.37 8.66 -34.00
C LEU A 364 -23.59 9.00 -34.85
N LYS A 365 -24.50 9.81 -34.31
CA LYS A 365 -25.65 10.35 -35.04
C LYS A 365 -25.71 11.86 -34.90
N ILE A 366 -25.82 12.56 -36.02
CA ILE A 366 -26.06 14.02 -36.06
C ILE A 366 -27.47 14.24 -36.61
N GLY A 367 -28.34 14.90 -35.85
CA GLY A 367 -29.73 15.13 -36.27
C GLY A 367 -30.52 13.85 -36.54
N GLY A 368 -30.14 12.74 -35.90
CA GLY A 368 -30.74 11.41 -36.10
C GLY A 368 -30.13 10.57 -37.23
N ALA A 369 -29.27 11.16 -38.08
CA ALA A 369 -28.60 10.44 -39.17
C ALA A 369 -27.26 9.86 -38.72
N SER A 370 -27.00 8.58 -39.05
CA SER A 370 -25.69 7.96 -38.79
C SER A 370 -24.61 8.71 -39.57
N THR A 371 -23.57 9.14 -38.87
CA THR A 371 -22.50 9.99 -39.42
C THR A 371 -21.17 9.26 -39.28
N PRO A 372 -20.35 9.17 -40.35
CA PRO A 372 -19.01 8.60 -40.24
C PRO A 372 -18.12 9.51 -39.38
N PHE A 373 -17.23 8.89 -38.62
CA PHE A 373 -16.24 9.59 -37.79
C PHE A 373 -14.89 8.88 -37.90
N LEU A 374 -13.82 9.60 -37.56
CA LEU A 374 -12.47 9.09 -37.53
C LEU A 374 -12.02 8.99 -36.07
N HIS A 375 -11.43 7.86 -35.69
CA HIS A 375 -10.90 7.59 -34.35
C HIS A 375 -9.47 8.05 -34.20
#